data_AF-A0AAW5Z6V8-F1
#
_entry.id   AF-A0AAW5Z6V8-F1
#
_cell.length_a   1.000
_cell.length_b   1.000
_cell.length_c   1.000
_cell.angle_alpha   90.00
_cell.angle_beta   90.00
_cell.angle_gamma   90.00
#
_symmetry.space_group_name_H-M   'P 1'
#
loop_
_entity.id
_entity.type
_entity.pdbx_description
1 polymer ?
#
loop_
_entity_poly.entity_id
_entity_poly.type
_entity_poly.pdbx_seq_one_letter_code
_entity_poly.pdbx_strand_id
1 'polypeptide(L)'
;LASHDDATHAHVAESHQLGSVIAEFPTTFEAAEASRRHGMNVLMGAPNIVRGGSHSGNVAASELAQLGLLDILSSDYYPASLL
;
A
#
# COMPACT_ATOMS: atom_id res chain seq x y z
N LEU A 1 11.77 7.55 -3.18
CA LEU A 1 10.44 8.10 -3.53
C LEU A 1 9.40 7.03 -3.25
N ALA A 2 8.21 7.44 -2.81
CA ALA A 2 7.07 6.55 -2.63
C ALA A 2 5.90 7.08 -3.46
N SER A 3 5.14 6.18 -4.10
CA SER A 3 3.81 6.51 -4.62
C SER A 3 2.77 6.33 -3.53
N HIS A 4 1.58 6.90 -3.74
CA HIS A 4 0.48 6.85 -2.78
C HIS A 4 -0.83 6.54 -3.49
N ASP A 5 -1.63 5.64 -2.91
CA ASP A 5 -2.97 5.29 -3.38
C ASP A 5 -3.04 4.80 -4.84
N ASP A 6 -1.98 4.16 -5.36
CA ASP A 6 -2.00 3.54 -6.68
C ASP A 6 -3.19 2.55 -6.78
N ALA A 7 -3.97 2.66 -7.85
CA ALA A 7 -5.19 1.87 -8.05
C ALA A 7 -5.18 1.05 -9.34
N THR A 8 -4.33 1.42 -10.30
CA THR A 8 -4.28 0.82 -11.63
C THR A 8 -2.84 0.56 -12.06
N HIS A 9 -2.64 -0.32 -13.05
CA HIS A 9 -1.33 -0.53 -13.66
C HIS A 9 -0.72 0.75 -14.24
N ALA A 10 -1.55 1.66 -14.75
CA ALA A 10 -1.07 2.92 -15.29
C ALA A 10 -0.44 3.80 -14.20
N HIS A 11 -1.10 3.90 -13.03
CA HIS A 11 -0.55 4.65 -11.90
C HIS A 11 0.79 4.05 -11.43
N VAL A 12 0.86 2.71 -11.29
CA VAL A 12 2.11 2.04 -10.88
C VAL A 12 3.22 2.25 -11.91
N ALA A 13 2.92 2.16 -13.20
CA ALA A 13 3.92 2.37 -14.25
C ALA A 13 4.45 3.82 -14.25
N GLU A 14 3.58 4.81 -14.07
CA GLU A 14 3.96 6.21 -13.92
C GLU A 14 4.84 6.40 -12.68
N SER A 15 4.39 5.91 -11.53
CA SER A 15 5.12 5.95 -10.26
C SER A 15 6.52 5.34 -10.38
N HIS A 16 6.65 4.18 -11.03
CA HIS A 16 7.94 3.56 -11.27
C HIS A 16 8.81 4.40 -12.21
N GLN A 17 8.28 4.94 -13.31
CA GLN A 17 9.04 5.79 -14.24
C GLN A 17 9.58 7.05 -13.55
N LEU A 18 8.85 7.57 -12.57
CA LEU A 18 9.29 8.68 -11.71
C LEU A 18 10.32 8.26 -10.64
N GLY A 19 10.65 6.97 -10.53
CA GLY A 19 11.66 6.44 -9.62
C GLY A 19 11.14 6.07 -8.24
N SER A 20 9.83 5.85 -8.07
CA SER A 20 9.28 5.31 -6.84
C SER A 20 9.78 3.89 -6.60
N VAL A 21 10.19 3.63 -5.36
CA VAL A 21 10.67 2.32 -4.89
C VAL A 21 9.77 1.74 -3.80
N ILE A 22 8.79 2.52 -3.35
CA ILE A 22 7.75 2.12 -2.40
C ILE A 22 6.40 2.45 -3.03
N ALA A 23 5.46 1.53 -2.95
CA ALA A 23 4.04 1.76 -3.19
C ALA A 23 3.34 1.86 -1.83
N GLU A 24 2.98 3.08 -1.44
CA GLU A 24 2.29 3.35 -0.19
C GLU A 24 0.78 3.22 -0.38
N PHE A 25 0.17 2.39 0.47
CA PHE A 25 -1.27 2.16 0.51
C PHE A 25 -1.93 1.92 -0.87
N PRO A 26 -1.42 1.02 -1.73
CA PRO A 26 -2.12 0.68 -2.96
C PRO A 26 -3.57 0.29 -2.64
N THR A 27 -4.50 0.81 -3.42
CA THR A 27 -5.93 0.71 -3.11
C THR A 27 -6.56 -0.56 -3.68
N THR A 28 -5.88 -1.22 -4.61
CA THR A 28 -6.34 -2.44 -5.30
C THR A 28 -5.28 -3.54 -5.26
N PHE A 29 -5.72 -4.79 -5.42
CA PHE A 29 -4.81 -5.93 -5.54
C PHE A 29 -3.93 -5.80 -6.79
N GLU A 30 -4.52 -5.37 -7.90
CA GLU A 30 -3.85 -5.20 -9.19
C GLU A 30 -2.71 -4.19 -9.10
N ALA A 31 -2.89 -3.11 -8.33
CA ALA A 31 -1.83 -2.15 -8.07
C ALA A 31 -0.72 -2.77 -7.22
N ALA A 32 -1.04 -3.39 -6.08
CA ALA A 32 -0.05 -4.01 -5.20
C ALA A 32 0.79 -5.07 -5.92
N GLU A 33 0.14 -5.94 -6.71
CA GLU A 33 0.81 -6.97 -7.50
C GLU A 33 1.72 -6.35 -8.57
N ALA A 34 1.27 -5.30 -9.25
CA ALA A 34 2.08 -4.61 -10.25
C ALA A 34 3.29 -3.91 -9.64
N SER A 35 3.13 -3.27 -8.48
CA SER A 35 4.23 -2.62 -7.76
C SER A 35 5.32 -3.65 -7.44
N ARG A 36 4.94 -4.84 -6.96
CA ARG A 36 5.86 -5.96 -6.70
C ARG A 36 6.55 -6.44 -7.97
N ARG A 37 5.84 -6.57 -9.09
CA ARG A 37 6.45 -6.92 -10.40
C ARG A 37 7.48 -5.90 -10.87
N HIS A 38 7.31 -4.64 -10.51
CA HIS A 38 8.27 -3.57 -10.77
C HIS A 38 9.36 -3.43 -9.71
N GLY A 39 9.42 -4.36 -8.73
CA GLY A 39 10.43 -4.38 -7.68
C GLY A 39 10.24 -3.31 -6.60
N MET A 40 9.06 -2.69 -6.54
CA MET A 40 8.71 -1.74 -5.49
C MET A 40 8.25 -2.48 -4.24
N ASN A 41 8.59 -1.95 -3.07
CA ASN A 41 8.10 -2.48 -1.79
C ASN A 41 6.69 -1.98 -1.53
N VAL A 42 5.77 -2.86 -1.12
CA VAL A 42 4.40 -2.48 -0.76
C VAL A 42 4.32 -2.18 0.73
N LEU A 43 3.81 -0.99 1.05
CA LEU A 43 3.60 -0.52 2.42
C LEU A 43 2.10 -0.38 2.70
N MET A 44 1.61 -1.02 3.77
CA MET A 44 0.22 -0.90 4.23
C MET A 44 0.12 -0.44 5.68
N GLY A 45 -1.06 0.03 6.07
CA GLY A 45 -1.32 0.50 7.43
C GLY A 45 -1.60 -0.68 8.37
N ALA A 46 -0.87 -0.79 9.48
CA ALA A 46 -1.09 -1.83 10.49
C ALA A 46 -2.52 -1.80 11.10
N PRO A 47 -3.16 -0.64 11.32
CA PRO A 47 -4.56 -0.62 11.78
C PRO A 47 -5.54 -1.31 10.84
N ASN A 48 -5.22 -1.42 9.53
CA ASN A 48 -6.05 -2.13 8.54
C ASN A 48 -6.10 -3.64 8.83
N ILE A 49 -5.01 -4.24 9.33
CA ILE A 49 -4.98 -5.66 9.75
C ILE A 49 -5.89 -5.89 10.96
N VAL A 50 -5.81 -5.02 11.96
CA VAL A 50 -6.55 -5.19 13.23
C VAL A 50 -8.06 -4.98 13.04
N ARG A 51 -8.46 -4.13 12.09
CA ARG A 51 -9.87 -3.84 11.79
C ARG A 51 -10.52 -4.84 10.83
N GLY A 52 -9.74 -5.75 10.22
CA GLY A 52 -10.25 -6.73 9.27
C GLY A 52 -10.66 -6.15 7.92
N GLY A 53 -10.18 -4.94 7.56
CA GLY A 53 -10.50 -4.29 6.29
C GLY A 53 -10.08 -2.82 6.22
N SER A 54 -10.04 -2.28 5.00
CA SER A 54 -9.84 -0.84 4.75
C SER A 54 -11.08 -0.03 5.10
N HIS A 55 -10.89 1.18 5.64
CA HIS A 55 -11.99 2.09 5.96
C HIS A 55 -12.81 2.50 4.73
N SER A 56 -12.18 2.47 3.54
CA SER A 56 -12.76 2.94 2.29
C SER A 56 -13.19 1.82 1.33
N GLY A 57 -13.09 0.55 1.75
CA GLY A 57 -13.34 -0.60 0.86
C GLY A 57 -12.19 -0.95 -0.10
N ASN A 58 -11.02 -0.33 0.08
CA ASN A 58 -9.79 -0.71 -0.62
C ASN A 58 -9.27 -2.08 -0.13
N VAL A 59 -8.32 -2.65 -0.88
CA VAL A 59 -7.69 -3.93 -0.52
C VAL A 59 -7.19 -3.94 0.94
N ALA A 60 -7.45 -5.04 1.64
CA ALA A 60 -7.06 -5.16 3.03
C ALA A 60 -5.57 -5.52 3.15
N ALA A 61 -4.90 -4.96 4.16
CA ALA A 61 -3.49 -5.26 4.42
C ALA A 61 -3.27 -6.76 4.73
N SER A 62 -4.24 -7.40 5.39
CA SER A 62 -4.22 -8.83 5.69
C SER A 62 -4.30 -9.69 4.44
N GLU A 63 -5.07 -9.29 3.43
CA GLU A 63 -5.19 -10.03 2.16
C GLU A 63 -3.88 -9.97 1.39
N LEU A 64 -3.27 -8.78 1.28
CA LEU A 64 -1.96 -8.63 0.64
C LEU A 64 -0.87 -9.42 1.37
N ALA A 65 -0.91 -9.47 2.70
CA ALA A 65 0.01 -10.27 3.50
C ALA A 65 -0.14 -11.78 3.22
N GLN A 66 -1.37 -12.29 3.17
CA GLN A 66 -1.64 -13.69 2.86
C GLN A 66 -1.17 -14.10 1.46
N LEU A 67 -1.21 -13.15 0.52
CA LEU A 67 -0.78 -13.34 -0.88
C LEU A 67 0.72 -13.07 -1.08
N GLY A 68 1.47 -12.74 -0.01
CA GLY A 68 2.91 -12.47 -0.08
C GLY A 68 3.27 -11.18 -0.84
N LEU A 69 2.32 -10.24 -0.94
CA LEU A 69 2.48 -8.97 -1.63
C LEU A 69 2.84 -7.81 -0.70
N LEU A 70 2.74 -8.00 0.62
CA LEU A 70 3.03 -6.98 1.62
C LEU A 70 4.48 -7.07 2.12
N ASP A 71 5.23 -5.97 2.08
CA ASP A 71 6.61 -5.91 2.57
C ASP A 71 6.73 -5.14 3.89
N ILE A 72 5.96 -4.05 4.06
CA ILE A 72 6.12 -3.09 5.15
C ILE A 72 4.76 -2.79 5.80
N LEU A 73 4.72 -2.76 7.12
CA LEU A 73 3.60 -2.23 7.89
C LEU A 73 3.98 -0.91 8.55
N SER A 74 3.18 0.13 8.32
CA SER A 74 3.29 1.42 9.01
C SER A 74 2.14 1.59 10.00
N SER A 75 2.43 2.09 11.19
CA SER A 75 1.42 2.44 12.19
C SER A 75 1.79 3.76 12.81
N ASP A 76 1.01 4.80 12.50
CA ASP A 76 1.20 6.09 13.14
C ASP A 76 0.54 6.04 14.52
N TYR A 77 1.35 6.20 15.56
CA TYR A 77 0.85 6.63 16.87
C TYR A 77 1.49 7.98 17.17
N TYR A 78 0.74 9.06 16.92
CA TYR A 78 1.02 10.37 17.51
C TYR A 78 -0.27 10.97 18.09
N PRO A 79 -0.62 10.64 19.35
CA PRO A 79 -1.86 11.08 20.00
C PRO A 79 -2.04 12.60 20.07
N ALA A 80 -0.96 13.39 19.96
CA ALA A 80 -1.00 14.84 20.03
C ALA A 80 -1.37 15.54 18.69
N SER A 81 -1.60 14.79 17.60
CA SER A 81 -1.94 15.37 16.28
C SER A 81 -3.44 15.62 16.06
N LEU A 82 -4.28 15.27 17.04
CA LEU A 82 -5.74 15.46 17.01
C LEU A 82 -6.19 16.73 17.75
N LEU A 83 -5.26 17.60 18.15
CA LEU A 83 -5.53 18.87 18.85
C LEU A 83 -5.34 20.07 17.92
#